data_AF-A0A9E6ULS3-F1
#
_entry.id   AF-A0A9E6ULS3-F1
#
_cell.length_a   1.000
_cell.length_b   1.000
_cell.length_c   1.000
_cell.angle_alpha   90.00
_cell.angle_beta   90.00
_cell.angle_gamma   90.00
#
_symmetry.space_group_name_H-M   'P 1'
#
loop_
_entity.id
_entity.type
_entity.pdbx_description
1 polymer ?
#
loop_
_entity_poly.entity_id
_entity_poly.type
_entity_poly.pdbx_seq_one_letter_code
_entity_poly.pdbx_strand_id
1 'polypeptide(L)'
;MVKVESMYQPRATGKGGYIGLMQLSYQTARGMGFRGSRQALYEPSANLRYGMRYLAEAVRKAGGNTCAAVSKYQGGHAVKGVTRAGAVYCAKVRRYMASAS
;
A
#
# COMPACT_ATOMS: atom_id res chain seq x y z
N MET A 1 -5.65 5.41 0.10
CA MET A 1 -4.85 4.26 -0.40
C MET A 1 -5.68 3.35 -1.30
N VAL A 2 -6.70 2.66 -0.81
CA VAL A 2 -7.48 1.66 -1.61
C VAL A 2 -7.96 2.20 -2.97
N LYS A 3 -8.56 3.39 -3.00
CA LYS A 3 -8.96 4.04 -4.27
C LYS A 3 -7.79 4.22 -5.25
N VAL A 4 -6.63 4.63 -4.73
CA VAL A 4 -5.43 4.90 -5.54
C VAL A 4 -4.84 3.62 -6.11
N GLU A 5 -4.86 2.55 -5.31
CA GLU A 5 -4.24 1.25 -5.60
C GLU A 5 -5.07 0.38 -6.54
N SER A 6 -6.39 0.30 -6.32
CA SER A 6 -7.22 -0.66 -7.06
C SER A 6 -8.53 -0.09 -7.60
N MET A 7 -8.82 1.20 -7.40
CA MET A 7 -10.16 1.75 -7.65
C MET A 7 -11.26 0.93 -6.95
N TYR A 8 -10.98 0.44 -5.74
CA TYR A 8 -11.86 -0.43 -4.94
C TYR A 8 -12.14 -1.81 -5.55
N GLN A 9 -11.37 -2.26 -6.55
CA GLN A 9 -11.53 -3.58 -7.13
C GLN A 9 -10.76 -4.63 -6.29
N PRO A 10 -11.45 -5.55 -5.59
CA PRO A 10 -10.79 -6.51 -4.69
C PRO A 10 -10.03 -7.62 -5.42
N ARG A 11 -10.37 -7.85 -6.70
CA ARG A 11 -9.72 -8.86 -7.56
C ARG A 11 -8.63 -8.28 -8.47
N ALA A 12 -8.24 -7.02 -8.26
CA ALA A 12 -7.20 -6.37 -9.08
C ALA A 12 -5.85 -7.06 -8.93
N THR A 13 -5.17 -7.28 -10.05
CA THR A 13 -3.77 -7.74 -10.10
C THR A 13 -2.92 -6.66 -10.76
N GLY A 14 -2.02 -6.06 -10.01
CA GLY A 14 -1.12 -5.04 -10.53
C GLY A 14 0.12 -5.61 -11.20
N LYS A 15 0.86 -4.72 -11.87
CA LYS A 15 2.15 -5.02 -12.49
C LYS A 15 3.14 -5.57 -11.45
N GLY A 16 3.77 -6.71 -11.74
CA GLY A 16 4.64 -7.40 -10.78
C GLY A 16 3.89 -8.32 -9.81
N GLY A 17 2.59 -8.51 -10.00
CA GLY A 17 1.78 -9.44 -9.23
C GLY A 17 1.40 -8.92 -7.84
N TYR A 18 1.15 -7.63 -7.72
CA TYR A 18 0.53 -7.05 -6.52
C TYR A 18 -0.97 -7.38 -6.47
N ILE A 19 -1.49 -7.65 -5.28
CA ILE A 19 -2.77 -8.35 -5.12
C ILE A 19 -3.77 -7.45 -4.39
N GLY A 20 -4.99 -7.38 -4.93
CA GLY A 20 -6.19 -6.92 -4.25
C GLY A 20 -6.25 -5.42 -3.94
N LEU A 21 -7.08 -5.06 -2.97
CA LEU A 21 -7.46 -3.67 -2.66
C LEU A 21 -6.29 -2.72 -2.41
N MET A 22 -5.25 -3.24 -1.77
CA MET A 22 -4.07 -2.48 -1.37
C MET A 22 -2.87 -2.77 -2.23
N GLN A 23 -3.01 -3.60 -3.27
CA GLN A 23 -1.90 -3.99 -4.15
C GLN A 23 -0.69 -4.48 -3.32
N LEU A 24 -0.95 -5.40 -2.38
CA LEU A 24 0.07 -5.96 -1.51
C LEU A 24 0.80 -7.10 -2.25
N SER A 25 2.14 -7.17 -2.13
CA SER A 25 2.88 -8.31 -2.65
C SER A 25 2.72 -9.52 -1.73
N TYR A 26 2.71 -10.72 -2.32
CA TYR A 26 2.62 -11.96 -1.54
C TYR A 26 3.83 -12.14 -0.61
N GLN A 27 5.02 -11.75 -1.08
CA GLN A 27 6.27 -11.80 -0.32
C GLN A 27 6.21 -10.88 0.92
N THR A 28 5.71 -9.65 0.76
CA THR A 28 5.53 -8.72 1.89
C THR A 28 4.53 -9.26 2.90
N ALA A 29 3.38 -9.77 2.43
CA ALA A 29 2.38 -10.38 3.32
C ALA A 29 2.99 -11.52 4.14
N ARG A 30 3.73 -12.43 3.48
CA ARG A 30 4.43 -13.54 4.13
C ARG A 30 5.46 -13.06 5.15
N GLY A 31 6.25 -12.04 4.82
CA GLY A 31 7.22 -11.43 5.74
C GLY A 31 6.57 -10.86 7.01
N MET A 32 5.29 -10.47 6.94
CA MET A 32 4.49 -10.00 8.08
C MET A 32 3.70 -11.12 8.79
N GLY A 33 3.96 -12.38 8.46
CA GLY A 33 3.35 -13.56 9.09
C GLY A 33 2.07 -14.06 8.42
N PHE A 34 1.76 -13.66 7.18
CA PHE A 34 0.68 -14.28 6.43
C PHE A 34 1.05 -15.72 6.04
N ARG A 35 0.16 -16.67 6.36
CA ARG A 35 0.34 -18.11 6.09
C ARG A 35 -0.64 -18.68 5.07
N GLY A 36 -1.56 -17.86 4.56
CA GLY A 36 -2.52 -18.27 3.55
C GLY A 36 -1.90 -18.36 2.15
N SER A 37 -2.68 -18.89 1.20
CA SER A 37 -2.30 -18.91 -0.21
C SER A 37 -2.25 -17.51 -0.81
N ARG A 38 -1.58 -17.37 -1.96
CA ARG A 38 -1.58 -16.12 -2.74
C ARG A 38 -3.01 -15.68 -3.08
N GLN A 39 -3.89 -16.62 -3.41
CA GLN A 39 -5.30 -16.38 -3.74
C GLN A 39 -6.08 -15.80 -2.56
N ALA A 40 -5.77 -16.22 -1.33
CA ALA A 40 -6.42 -15.69 -0.13
C ALA A 40 -6.13 -14.19 0.11
N LEU A 41 -5.17 -13.57 -0.60
CA LEU A 41 -4.98 -12.11 -0.57
C LEU A 41 -5.95 -11.34 -1.46
N TYR A 42 -6.78 -11.99 -2.29
CA TYR A 42 -7.91 -11.32 -2.95
C TYR A 42 -9.10 -11.13 -2.00
N GLU A 43 -9.14 -11.83 -0.86
CA GLU A 43 -10.15 -11.59 0.17
C GLU A 43 -9.94 -10.20 0.79
N PRO A 44 -10.95 -9.30 0.73
CA PRO A 44 -10.81 -7.93 1.20
C PRO A 44 -10.30 -7.81 2.63
N SER A 45 -10.79 -8.66 3.54
CA SER A 45 -10.42 -8.63 4.95
C SER A 45 -8.93 -8.97 5.16
N ALA A 46 -8.42 -10.01 4.50
CA ALA A 46 -7.02 -10.38 4.54
C ALA A 46 -6.15 -9.29 3.90
N ASN A 47 -6.54 -8.82 2.72
CA ASN A 47 -5.80 -7.80 1.99
C ASN A 47 -5.66 -6.50 2.80
N LEU A 48 -6.78 -6.01 3.35
CA LEU A 48 -6.81 -4.80 4.17
C LEU A 48 -6.02 -5.00 5.47
N ARG A 49 -6.16 -6.15 6.15
CA ARG A 49 -5.42 -6.42 7.39
C ARG A 49 -3.91 -6.30 7.20
N TYR A 50 -3.36 -6.93 6.17
CA TYR A 50 -1.91 -6.92 5.94
C TYR A 50 -1.44 -5.64 5.23
N GLY A 51 -2.22 -5.11 4.29
CA GLY A 51 -1.89 -3.85 3.61
C GLY A 51 -1.91 -2.65 4.55
N MET A 52 -2.87 -2.58 5.48
CA MET A 52 -2.94 -1.51 6.49
C MET A 52 -1.81 -1.62 7.52
N ARG A 53 -1.42 -2.85 7.91
CA ARG A 53 -0.24 -3.06 8.76
C ARG A 53 1.04 -2.55 8.09
N TYR A 54 1.21 -2.87 6.81
CA TYR A 54 2.35 -2.40 6.03
C TYR A 54 2.36 -0.86 5.92
N LEU A 55 1.21 -0.25 5.60
CA LEU A 55 1.05 1.20 5.58
C LEU A 55 1.36 1.85 6.93
N ALA A 56 0.88 1.29 8.03
CA ALA A 56 1.12 1.83 9.38
C ALA A 56 2.61 1.86 9.72
N GLU A 57 3.35 0.81 9.37
CA GLU A 57 4.81 0.78 9.57
C GLU A 57 5.53 1.82 8.67
N ALA A 58 5.08 2.00 7.43
CA ALA A 58 5.59 3.04 6.54
C ALA A 58 5.37 4.46 7.13
N VAL A 59 4.18 4.73 7.68
CA VAL A 59 3.86 6.01 8.36
C VAL A 59 4.74 6.23 9.58
N ARG A 60 4.90 5.21 10.44
CA ARG A 60 5.76 5.27 11.62
C ARG A 60 7.21 5.58 11.24
N LYS A 61 7.75 4.87 10.24
CA LYS A 61 9.12 5.09 9.73
C LYS A 61 9.30 6.43 9.01
N ALA A 62 8.21 7.05 8.58
CA ALA A 62 8.22 8.36 7.94
C ALA A 62 8.08 9.52 8.93
N GLY A 63 7.95 9.25 10.25
CA GLY A 63 7.76 10.30 11.25
C GLY A 63 6.48 11.11 11.01
N GLY A 64 5.43 10.49 10.49
CA GLY A 64 4.16 11.17 10.17
C GLY A 64 4.15 11.95 8.85
N ASN A 65 5.27 12.06 8.13
CA ASN A 65 5.27 12.71 6.82
C ASN A 65 4.56 11.85 5.77
N THR A 66 3.41 12.32 5.28
CA THR A 66 2.57 11.61 4.31
C THR A 66 3.32 11.23 3.03
N CYS A 67 4.12 12.14 2.46
CA CYS A 67 4.81 11.86 1.19
C CYS A 67 5.95 10.85 1.37
N ALA A 68 6.67 10.90 2.49
CA ALA A 68 7.68 9.90 2.82
C ALA A 68 7.04 8.54 3.15
N ALA A 69 5.87 8.54 3.80
CA ALA A 69 5.11 7.32 4.08
C ALA A 69 4.69 6.61 2.78
N VAL A 70 4.16 7.34 1.80
CA VAL A 70 3.78 6.72 0.52
C VAL A 70 5.00 6.30 -0.31
N SER A 71 6.13 7.02 -0.25
CA SER A 71 7.39 6.56 -0.85
C SER A 71 7.84 5.22 -0.27
N LYS A 72 7.74 5.04 1.05
CA LYS A 72 8.04 3.76 1.73
C LYS A 72 7.03 2.67 1.41
N TYR A 73 5.75 3.01 1.29
CA TYR A 73 4.72 2.06 0.90
C TYR A 73 4.97 1.50 -0.51
N GLN A 74 5.24 2.36 -1.48
CA GLN A 74 5.44 1.91 -2.87
C GLN A 74 6.79 1.24 -3.11
N GLY A 75 7.87 1.77 -2.53
CA GLY A 75 9.23 1.32 -2.83
C GLY A 75 9.85 0.40 -1.79
N GLY A 76 9.15 0.09 -0.70
CA GLY A 76 9.71 -0.67 0.41
C GLY A 76 10.09 0.21 1.60
N HIS A 77 10.00 -0.33 2.82
CA HIS A 77 10.29 0.40 4.06
C HIS A 77 11.72 0.95 4.17
N ALA A 78 12.67 0.39 3.40
CA ALA A 78 14.06 0.84 3.33
C ALA A 78 14.26 2.16 2.56
N VAL A 79 13.28 2.59 1.75
CA VAL A 79 13.33 3.86 1.02
C VAL A 79 13.56 5.02 1.98
N LYS A 80 14.53 5.88 1.69
CA LYS A 80 14.84 7.09 2.47
C LYS A 80 14.26 8.33 1.78
N GLY A 81 13.67 9.23 2.56
CA GLY A 81 13.09 10.48 2.06
C GLY A 81 11.90 10.29 1.11
N VAL A 82 11.65 11.31 0.29
CA VAL A 82 10.60 11.31 -0.73
C VAL A 82 11.24 11.06 -2.09
N THR A 83 10.85 9.97 -2.75
CA THR A 83 11.28 9.65 -4.11
C THR A 83 10.47 10.46 -5.14
N ARG A 84 10.99 10.61 -6.37
CA ARG A 84 10.23 11.27 -7.46
C ARG A 84 8.88 10.58 -7.71
N ALA A 85 8.87 9.24 -7.79
CA ALA A 85 7.64 8.47 -7.93
C ALA A 85 6.70 8.67 -6.74
N GLY A 86 7.23 8.66 -5.51
CA GLY A 86 6.43 8.88 -4.31
C GLY A 86 5.88 10.30 -4.20
N ALA A 87 6.55 11.33 -4.74
CA ALA A 87 6.01 12.69 -4.81
C ALA A 87 4.77 12.76 -5.72
N VAL A 88 4.85 12.16 -6.92
CA VAL A 88 3.71 12.06 -7.85
C VAL A 88 2.56 11.28 -7.20
N TYR A 89 2.87 10.16 -6.56
CA TYR A 89 1.88 9.37 -5.86
C TYR A 89 1.26 10.11 -4.67
N CYS A 90 2.07 10.85 -3.90
CA CYS A 90 1.61 11.68 -2.80
C CYS A 90 0.59 12.73 -3.27
N ALA A 91 0.84 13.37 -4.42
CA ALA A 91 -0.13 14.31 -5.02
C ALA A 91 -1.48 13.63 -5.32
N LYS A 92 -1.46 12.41 -5.88
CA LYS A 92 -2.68 11.62 -6.12
C LYS A 92 -3.42 11.28 -4.82
N VAL A 93 -2.69 10.86 -3.77
CA VAL A 93 -3.28 10.57 -2.45
C VAL A 93 -3.90 11.82 -1.83
N ARG A 94 -3.18 12.95 -1.83
CA ARG A 94 -3.68 14.22 -1.27
C ARG A 94 -4.94 14.69 -1.98
N ARG A 95 -5.02 14.55 -3.31
CA ARG A 95 -6.23 14.89 -4.08
C ARG A 95 -7.46 14.11 -3.59
N TYR A 96 -7.31 12.82 -3.31
CA TYR A 96 -8.43 12.02 -2.80
C TYR A 96 -8.74 12.25 -1.33
N MET A 97 -7.75 12.64 -0.52
CA MET A 97 -8.00 13.06 0.87
C MET A 97 -8.80 14.35 0.91
N ALA A 98 -8.45 15.33 0.07
CA ALA A 98 -9.16 16.61 -0.01
C ALA A 98 -10.61 16.47 -0.53
N SER A 99 -10.90 15.44 -1.33
CA SER A 99 -12.26 15.16 -1.84
C SER A 99 -13.12 14.32 -0.88
N ALA A 100 -12.57 13.91 0.26
CA ALA A 100 -13.26 13.06 1.25
C ALA A 100 -13.60 13.84 2.53
N SER A 101 -13.39 15.15 2.52
CA SER A 101 -13.67 16.10 3.59
C SER A 101 -14.99 16.82 3.39
#